data_AF-A0A7K3HI09-F1
#
_entry.id   AF-A0A7K3HI09-F1
#
_cell.length_a   1.000
_cell.length_b   1.000
_cell.length_c   1.000
_cell.angle_alpha   90.00
_cell.angle_beta   90.00
_cell.angle_gamma   90.00
#
_symmetry.space_group_name_H-M   'P 1'
#
loop_
_entity.id
_entity.type
_entity.pdbx_description
1 polymer ?
#
loop_
_entity_poly.entity_id
_entity_poly.type
_entity_poly.pdbx_seq_one_letter_code
_entity_poly.pdbx_strand_id
1 'polypeptide(L)'
;PGAPFLDWVRAPRPEAPPGIWRHGHRPRPPEEPERIPGRSLLSGALISFLCGWLIWSLCWNGYLGDYWLWPLLLFTPDSWREAGGNHLAYVWAAYLYYGLFAAGLVVVFGRLGRWPELYRRWAA
;
A
#
# COMPACT_ATOMS: atom_id res chain seq x y z
N PRO A 1 0.88 -9.19 -52.77
CA PRO A 1 2.13 -8.85 -52.05
C PRO A 1 3.14 -8.21 -53.01
N GLY A 2 3.58 -6.97 -52.73
CA GLY A 2 4.59 -6.30 -53.55
C GLY A 2 5.99 -6.86 -53.29
N ALA A 3 6.95 -6.52 -54.16
CA ALA A 3 8.36 -6.79 -53.87
C ALA A 3 8.76 -6.08 -52.56
N PRO A 4 9.57 -6.70 -51.67
CA PRO A 4 9.97 -6.10 -50.39
C PRO A 4 10.57 -4.69 -50.51
N PHE A 5 11.22 -4.43 -51.64
CA PHE A 5 11.73 -3.11 -51.99
C PHE A 5 10.64 -2.05 -52.14
N LEU A 6 9.53 -2.38 -52.81
CA LEU A 6 8.42 -1.44 -53.00
C LEU A 6 7.71 -1.14 -51.68
N ASP A 7 7.64 -2.11 -50.77
CA ASP A 7 7.11 -1.90 -49.42
C ASP A 7 8.00 -0.96 -48.61
N TRP A 8 9.34 -1.09 -48.74
CA TRP A 8 10.29 -0.17 -48.11
C TRP A 8 10.17 1.26 -48.65
N VAL A 9 10.05 1.44 -49.98
CA VAL A 9 9.93 2.76 -50.61
C VAL A 9 8.67 3.50 -50.14
N ARG A 10 7.57 2.77 -49.95
CA ARG A 10 6.25 3.31 -49.57
C ARG A 10 6.07 3.49 -48.06
N ALA A 11 7.03 3.05 -47.24
CA ALA A 11 6.92 3.15 -45.80
C ALA A 11 6.83 4.63 -45.34
N PRO A 12 5.87 4.99 -44.47
CA PRO A 12 5.73 6.35 -43.96
C PRO A 12 6.99 6.78 -43.18
N ARG A 13 7.44 8.03 -43.40
CA ARG A 13 8.62 8.61 -42.74
C ARG A 13 8.17 9.73 -41.81
N PRO A 14 7.94 9.45 -40.51
CA PRO A 14 7.59 10.48 -39.54
C PRO A 14 8.73 11.50 -39.36
N GLU A 15 8.37 12.70 -38.94
CA GLU A 15 9.36 13.73 -38.60
C GLU A 15 10.22 13.26 -37.42
N ALA A 16 11.54 13.38 -37.60
CA ALA A 16 12.51 12.98 -36.59
C ALA A 16 13.71 13.95 -36.61
N PRO A 17 14.29 14.26 -35.44
CA PRO A 17 15.53 15.01 -35.32
C PRO A 17 16.67 14.48 -36.20
N PRO A 18 17.63 15.34 -36.58
CA PRO A 18 18.83 14.91 -37.29
C PRO A 18 19.58 13.83 -36.50
N GLY A 19 20.01 12.76 -37.18
CA GLY A 19 20.67 11.60 -36.58
C GLY A 19 19.75 10.42 -36.23
N ILE A 20 18.43 10.54 -36.41
CA ILE A 20 17.48 9.46 -36.12
C ILE A 20 17.05 8.74 -37.41
N TRP A 21 17.22 7.41 -37.42
CA TRP A 21 16.76 6.56 -38.50
C TRP A 21 15.22 6.51 -38.52
N ARG A 22 14.62 6.93 -39.66
CA ARG A 22 13.16 7.16 -39.75
C ARG A 22 12.33 5.92 -40.05
N HIS A 23 12.93 4.90 -40.67
CA HIS A 23 12.18 3.70 -41.05
C HIS A 23 11.80 2.91 -39.79
N GLY A 24 10.50 2.81 -39.52
CA GLY A 24 9.97 2.19 -38.30
C GLY A 24 10.07 3.08 -37.04
N HIS A 25 10.46 4.35 -37.18
CA HIS A 25 10.52 5.26 -36.04
C HIS A 25 9.11 5.52 -35.50
N ARG A 26 8.88 5.19 -34.24
CA ARG A 26 7.70 5.63 -33.50
C ARG A 26 8.10 6.79 -32.61
N PRO A 27 7.62 8.02 -32.86
CA PRO A 27 7.90 9.14 -31.98
C PRO A 27 7.42 8.81 -30.57
N ARG A 28 8.25 9.14 -29.57
CA ARG A 28 7.88 8.97 -28.17
C ARG A 28 6.63 9.84 -27.91
N PRO A 29 5.56 9.28 -27.33
CA PRO A 29 4.41 10.07 -26.94
C PRO A 29 4.85 11.25 -26.04
N PRO A 30 4.28 12.45 -26.22
CA PRO A 30 4.66 13.64 -25.44
C PRO A 30 4.36 13.50 -23.94
N GLU A 31 3.39 12.65 -23.58
CA GLU A 31 3.13 12.25 -22.20
C GLU A 31 3.55 10.79 -21.98
N GLU A 32 4.32 10.55 -20.91
CA GLU A 32 4.56 9.17 -20.48
C GLU A 32 3.22 8.53 -20.08
N PRO A 33 2.89 7.35 -20.63
CA PRO A 33 1.67 6.66 -20.25
C PRO A 33 1.65 6.48 -18.74
N GLU A 34 0.56 6.90 -18.11
CA GLU A 34 0.40 6.85 -16.66
C GLU A 34 0.65 5.42 -16.16
N ARG A 35 1.83 5.18 -15.56
CA ARG A 35 2.31 3.82 -15.26
C ARG A 35 1.37 3.07 -14.31
N ILE A 36 0.60 3.82 -13.51
CA ILE A 36 -0.45 3.29 -12.64
C ILE A 36 -1.63 4.27 -12.59
N PRO A 37 -2.84 3.87 -13.06
CA PRO A 37 -4.01 4.75 -13.06
C PRO A 37 -4.33 5.21 -11.64
N GLY A 38 -4.54 6.52 -11.43
CA GLY A 38 -4.84 7.10 -10.11
C GLY A 38 -6.02 6.44 -9.37
N ARG A 39 -6.96 5.85 -10.10
CA ARG A 39 -8.10 5.09 -9.55
C ARG A 39 -7.67 3.80 -8.83
N SER A 40 -6.63 3.13 -9.34
CA SER A 40 -6.09 1.91 -8.72
C SER A 40 -5.28 2.19 -7.45
N LEU A 41 -4.76 3.42 -7.33
CA LEU A 41 -4.09 3.90 -6.12
C LEU A 41 -5.10 4.10 -4.99
N LEU A 42 -6.20 4.80 -5.26
CA LEU A 42 -7.27 5.00 -4.29
C LEU A 42 -7.94 3.69 -3.88
N SER A 43 -8.19 2.77 -4.82
CA SER A 43 -8.78 1.47 -4.48
C SER A 43 -7.82 0.62 -3.63
N GLY A 44 -6.53 0.60 -3.95
CA GLY A 44 -5.53 -0.12 -3.15
C GLY A 44 -5.41 0.44 -1.73
N ALA A 45 -5.42 1.77 -1.59
CA ALA A 45 -5.41 2.46 -0.30
C ALA A 45 -6.67 2.16 0.52
N LEU A 46 -7.85 2.25 -0.11
CA LEU A 46 -9.14 1.99 0.54
C LEU A 46 -9.28 0.53 0.95
N ILE A 47 -8.95 -0.42 0.06
CA ILE A 47 -9.02 -1.86 0.38
C ILE A 47 -8.07 -2.18 1.54
N SER A 48 -6.83 -1.68 1.51
CA SER A 48 -5.88 -1.91 2.60
C SER A 48 -6.38 -1.32 3.93
N PHE A 49 -6.98 -0.12 3.90
CA PHE A 49 -7.62 0.47 5.06
C PHE A 49 -8.78 -0.38 5.58
N LEU A 50 -9.67 -0.83 4.69
CA LEU A 50 -10.81 -1.67 5.06
C LEU A 50 -10.36 -3.01 5.64
N CYS A 51 -9.30 -3.62 5.11
CA CYS A 51 -8.73 -4.85 5.66
C CYS A 51 -8.15 -4.63 7.07
N GLY A 52 -7.37 -3.57 7.28
CA GLY A 52 -6.84 -3.23 8.60
C GLY A 52 -7.94 -2.91 9.61
N TRP A 53 -8.95 -2.15 9.18
CA TRP A 53 -10.13 -1.83 9.99
C TRP A 53 -10.93 -3.09 10.32
N LEU A 54 -11.10 -4.00 9.37
CA LEU A 54 -11.80 -5.26 9.58
C LEU A 54 -11.09 -6.09 10.65
N ILE A 55 -9.76 -6.23 10.58
CA ILE A 55 -8.99 -6.95 11.61
C ILE A 55 -9.17 -6.31 12.98
N TRP A 56 -9.00 -4.98 13.07
CA TRP A 56 -9.22 -4.24 14.30
C TRP A 56 -10.62 -4.46 14.88
N SER A 57 -11.64 -4.40 14.01
CA SER A 57 -13.04 -4.62 14.37
C SER A 57 -13.27 -6.04 14.87
N LEU A 58 -12.71 -7.07 14.21
CA LEU A 58 -12.85 -8.45 14.65
C LEU A 58 -12.20 -8.68 16.03
N CYS A 59 -11.04 -8.07 16.28
CA CYS A 59 -10.40 -8.11 17.60
C CYS A 59 -11.30 -7.48 18.69
N TRP A 60 -11.84 -6.29 18.44
CA TRP A 60 -12.66 -5.56 19.43
C TRP A 60 -14.07 -6.11 19.62
N ASN A 61 -14.66 -6.71 18.59
CA ASN A 61 -15.97 -7.36 18.70
C ASN A 61 -15.86 -8.79 19.27
N GLY A 62 -14.67 -9.24 19.67
CA GLY A 62 -14.46 -10.53 20.32
C GLY A 62 -14.50 -11.74 19.38
N TYR A 63 -14.52 -11.55 18.05
CA TYR A 63 -14.54 -12.66 17.08
C TYR A 63 -13.24 -13.47 17.08
N LEU A 64 -12.11 -12.85 17.42
CA LEU A 64 -10.82 -13.55 17.60
C LEU A 64 -10.59 -14.06 19.04
N GLY A 65 -11.55 -13.84 19.95
CA GLY A 65 -11.40 -14.14 21.38
C GLY A 65 -10.19 -13.44 21.99
N ASP A 66 -9.56 -14.09 22.96
CA ASP A 66 -8.42 -13.53 23.71
C ASP A 66 -7.06 -13.80 23.06
N TYR A 67 -7.03 -14.50 21.92
CA TYR A 67 -5.77 -14.89 21.27
C TYR A 67 -4.88 -13.69 20.93
N TRP A 68 -5.49 -12.59 20.46
CA TRP A 68 -4.75 -11.37 20.16
C TRP A 68 -4.34 -10.59 21.40
N LEU A 69 -4.86 -10.89 22.59
CA LEU A 69 -4.42 -10.32 23.87
C LEU A 69 -3.31 -11.16 24.52
N TRP A 70 -3.05 -12.36 24.00
CA TRP A 70 -2.04 -13.26 24.56
C TRP A 70 -0.67 -12.62 24.77
N PRO A 71 -0.11 -11.80 23.86
CA PRO A 71 1.16 -11.12 24.12
C PRO A 71 1.08 -10.17 25.32
N LEU A 72 0.00 -9.41 25.47
CA LEU A 72 -0.21 -8.53 26.62
C LEU A 72 -0.24 -9.35 27.91
N LEU A 73 -1.01 -10.44 27.94
CA LEU A 73 -1.13 -11.30 29.10
C LEU A 73 0.19 -11.98 29.47
N LEU A 74 1.03 -12.33 28.49
CA LEU A 74 2.35 -12.90 28.73
C LEU A 74 3.32 -11.88 29.35
N PHE A 75 3.27 -10.62 28.90
CA PHE A 75 4.17 -9.57 29.40
C PHE A 75 3.68 -8.91 30.69
N THR A 76 2.39 -9.05 31.05
CA THR A 76 1.83 -8.50 32.29
C THR A 76 1.60 -9.58 33.34
N PRO A 77 2.21 -9.49 34.54
CA PRO A 77 1.96 -10.43 35.62
C PRO A 77 0.48 -10.50 36.00
N ASP A 78 -0.02 -11.71 36.30
CA ASP A 78 -1.40 -11.88 36.79
C ASP A 78 -1.67 -11.10 38.09
N SER A 79 -0.64 -10.96 38.94
CA SER A 79 -0.70 -10.20 40.20
C SER A 79 -1.04 -8.71 40.03
N TRP A 80 -0.91 -8.14 38.82
CA TRP A 80 -1.33 -6.76 38.55
C TRP A 80 -2.85 -6.63 38.39
N ARG A 81 -3.52 -7.72 38.03
CA ARG A 81 -4.98 -7.80 37.80
C ARG A 81 -5.75 -8.31 39.02
N GLU A 82 -5.06 -8.86 40.02
CA GLU A 82 -5.66 -9.37 41.26
C GLU A 82 -6.07 -8.23 42.22
N ALA A 83 -7.02 -8.51 43.13
CA ALA A 83 -7.48 -7.54 44.12
C ALA A 83 -6.32 -7.08 45.04
N GLY A 84 -6.02 -5.78 45.02
CA GLY A 84 -4.85 -5.21 45.72
C GLY A 84 -3.57 -5.10 44.87
N GLY A 85 -3.62 -5.59 43.63
CA GLY A 85 -2.54 -5.50 42.65
C GLY A 85 -2.40 -4.13 41.99
N ASN A 86 -1.29 -3.93 41.27
CA ASN A 86 -0.98 -2.67 40.58
C ASN A 86 -1.78 -2.51 39.26
N HIS A 87 -3.08 -2.25 39.41
CA HIS A 87 -4.01 -2.08 38.29
C HIS A 87 -3.61 -0.95 37.34
N LEU A 88 -3.03 0.14 37.88
CA LEU A 88 -2.58 1.27 37.07
C LEU A 88 -1.47 0.85 36.10
N ALA A 89 -0.51 0.04 36.55
CA ALA A 89 0.54 -0.48 35.68
C ALA A 89 -0.03 -1.36 34.56
N TYR A 90 -1.03 -2.20 34.87
CA TYR A 90 -1.72 -3.01 33.87
C TYR A 90 -2.44 -2.15 32.82
N VAL A 91 -3.16 -1.10 33.24
CA VAL A 91 -3.86 -0.18 32.32
C VAL A 91 -2.89 0.50 31.36
N TRP A 92 -1.76 1.00 31.85
CA TRP A 92 -0.73 1.60 31.00
C TRP A 92 -0.13 0.60 30.01
N ALA A 93 0.17 -0.63 30.46
CA ALA A 93 0.67 -1.69 29.60
C ALA A 93 -0.35 -2.06 28.50
N ALA A 94 -1.63 -2.14 28.86
CA ALA A 94 -2.70 -2.42 27.91
C ALA A 94 -2.84 -1.31 26.86
N TYR A 95 -2.84 -0.03 27.27
CA TYR A 95 -2.88 1.08 26.32
C TYR A 95 -1.66 1.12 25.40
N LEU A 96 -0.47 0.87 25.93
CA LEU A 96 0.74 0.78 25.13
C LEU A 96 0.62 -0.35 24.10
N TYR A 97 0.13 -1.52 24.53
CA TYR A 97 -0.11 -2.65 23.64
C TYR A 97 -1.11 -2.32 22.52
N TYR A 98 -2.26 -1.72 22.86
CA TYR A 98 -3.25 -1.30 21.87
C TYR A 98 -2.68 -0.27 20.88
N GLY A 99 -1.88 0.68 21.38
CA GLY A 99 -1.19 1.65 20.55
C GLY A 99 -0.20 1.00 19.57
N LEU A 100 0.61 0.05 20.06
CA LEU A 100 1.55 -0.71 19.24
C LEU A 100 0.85 -1.58 18.20
N PHE A 101 -0.24 -2.25 18.58
CA PHE A 101 -1.03 -3.08 17.67
C PHE A 101 -1.66 -2.23 16.57
N ALA A 102 -2.30 -1.11 16.93
CA ALA A 102 -2.85 -0.17 15.96
C ALA A 102 -1.77 0.40 15.04
N ALA A 103 -0.61 0.79 15.58
CA ALA A 103 0.53 1.26 14.79
C ALA A 103 1.03 0.19 13.82
N GLY A 104 1.11 -1.07 14.27
CA GLY A 104 1.47 -2.22 13.44
C GLY A 104 0.52 -2.38 12.24
N LEU A 105 -0.79 -2.31 12.48
CA LEU A 105 -1.79 -2.35 11.41
C LEU A 105 -1.58 -1.19 10.44
N VAL A 106 -1.43 0.04 10.93
CA VAL A 106 -1.20 1.21 10.09
C VAL A 106 0.07 1.06 9.24
N VAL A 107 1.17 0.54 9.79
CA VAL A 107 2.42 0.33 9.04
C VAL A 107 2.26 -0.76 7.98
N VAL A 108 1.67 -1.90 8.32
CA VAL A 108 1.48 -3.03 7.39
C VAL A 108 0.55 -2.63 6.25
N PHE A 109 -0.64 -2.13 6.58
CA PHE A 109 -1.63 -1.75 5.56
C PHE A 109 -1.27 -0.44 4.85
N GLY A 110 -0.53 0.45 5.52
CA GLY A 110 0.06 1.65 4.91
C GLY A 110 1.13 1.31 3.86
N ARG A 111 1.91 0.25 4.08
CA ARG A 111 2.87 -0.24 3.06
C ARG A 111 2.17 -0.97 1.92
N LEU A 112 1.19 -1.82 2.21
CA LEU A 112 0.45 -2.58 1.20
C LEU A 112 -0.40 -1.68 0.28
N GLY A 113 -0.97 -0.59 0.80
CA GLY A 113 -1.82 0.34 0.05
C GLY A 113 -1.06 1.32 -0.86
N ARG A 114 0.26 1.20 -1.00
CA ARG A 114 1.11 2.11 -1.80
C ARG A 114 0.97 3.59 -1.41
N TRP A 115 0.69 3.86 -0.14
CA TRP A 115 0.57 5.22 0.40
C TRP A 115 1.79 6.12 0.16
N PRO A 116 3.05 5.63 0.14
CA PRO A 116 4.20 6.46 -0.21
C PRO A 116 4.15 7.02 -1.63
N GLU A 117 3.58 6.28 -2.58
CA GLU A 117 3.38 6.76 -3.96
C GLU A 117 2.27 7.81 -4.03
N LEU A 118 1.25 7.70 -3.18
CA LEU A 118 0.21 8.72 -3.06
C LEU A 118 0.78 10.02 -2.49
N TYR A 119 1.57 9.92 -1.40
CA TYR A 119 2.21 11.07 -0.76
C TYR A 119 3.15 11.79 -1.72
N ARG A 120 4.01 11.05 -2.43
CA ARG A 120 4.95 11.63 -3.41
C ARG A 120 4.24 12.31 -4.59
N ARG A 121 2.98 11.98 -4.87
CA ARG A 121 2.25 12.44 -6.06
C ARG A 121 1.26 13.58 -5.76
N TRP A 122 0.82 13.72 -4.51
CA TRP A 122 -0.21 14.70 -4.11
C TRP A 122 0.19 15.62 -2.95
N ALA A 123 1.24 15.30 -2.20
CA ALA A 123 1.68 16.08 -1.04
C ALA A 123 3.11 16.65 -1.17
N ALA A 124 3.80 16.37 -2.28
CA ALA A 124 5.10 16.94 -2.63
C ALA A 124 4.94 18.00 -3.72
#